data_AF-A0A6G2KVD1-F1
#
_entry.id   AF-A0A6G2KVD1-F1
#
_cell.length_a   1.000
_cell.length_b   1.000
_cell.length_c   1.000
_cell.angle_alpha   90.00
_cell.angle_beta   90.00
_cell.angle_gamma   90.00
#
_symmetry.space_group_name_H-M   'P 1'
#
loop_
_entity.id
_entity.type
_entity.pdbx_description
1 polymer ?
#
loop_
_entity_poly.entity_id
_entity_poly.type
_entity_poly.pdbx_seq_one_letter_code
_entity_poly.pdbx_strand_id
1 'polypeptide(L)'
;MMSVDKSLMVSLEEFGLSQYEARAYFAMISKGPISAAVLAHYADIPRTKVYSTLQKLQKKNLATMSDTKPLMCSAVAPEEAFDSTIQDQIERVNAMNSLISSLKVINDECRRGRGVEERRYQQLSVGNMISEMHKIIEGARSSIDMVVSQRSYVTESRKEVVAACRRGVKVRIILPPVEVNGEGVGILPGSAQIRTATHEYNYIISDGGNMLVLNQSGGGEVLAMADGIIHNLAALFKSLWDNSMQADALLDLSHAESRDAYIATVMLRESGLSASLQAAMSNRVPALADLLEDRGVMIYSRTLNDLVELASTTLKITSNGTARLDPNTGTISLESKDDNGHALCWALVLEAYLQRHGYGTRIIQHKESRNIRIHLEKTA
;
A
#
# COMPACT_ATOMS: atom_id res chain seq x y z
N MET A 1 -35.85 11.06 26.03
CA MET A 1 -36.86 11.31 24.97
C MET A 1 -36.45 12.46 24.05
N MET A 2 -36.18 13.68 24.56
CA MET A 2 -35.84 14.84 23.70
C MET A 2 -34.66 14.67 22.71
N SER A 3 -33.70 13.78 22.99
CA SER A 3 -32.58 13.48 22.07
C SER A 3 -32.98 12.62 20.87
N VAL A 4 -33.92 11.68 21.06
CA VAL A 4 -34.42 10.78 20.02
C VAL A 4 -35.33 11.55 19.06
N ASP A 5 -36.20 12.40 19.60
CA ASP A 5 -37.13 13.24 18.82
C ASP A 5 -36.39 14.17 17.86
N LYS A 6 -35.24 14.73 18.28
CA LYS A 6 -34.42 15.60 17.43
C LYS A 6 -33.71 14.82 16.32
N SER A 7 -33.25 13.60 16.58
CA SER A 7 -32.63 12.75 15.55
C SER A 7 -33.62 12.32 14.48
N LEU A 8 -34.85 11.97 14.86
CA LEU A 8 -35.92 11.59 13.93
C LEU A 8 -36.37 12.77 13.05
N MET A 9 -36.41 13.99 13.61
CA MET A 9 -36.70 15.19 12.84
C MET A 9 -35.63 15.51 11.80
N VAL A 10 -34.34 15.32 12.12
CA VAL A 10 -33.24 15.47 11.16
C VAL A 10 -33.31 14.41 10.06
N SER A 11 -33.63 13.17 10.41
CA SER A 11 -33.83 12.10 9.41
C SER A 11 -34.99 12.37 8.47
N LEU A 12 -36.05 13.05 8.91
CA LEU A 12 -37.18 13.45 8.05
C LEU A 12 -36.82 14.56 7.06
N GLU A 13 -35.81 15.39 7.35
CA GLU A 13 -35.32 16.40 6.41
C GLU A 13 -34.60 15.75 5.21
N GLU A 14 -33.92 14.60 5.41
CA GLU A 14 -33.31 13.80 4.34
C GLU A 14 -34.35 13.24 3.35
N PHE A 15 -35.61 13.06 3.80
CA PHE A 15 -36.74 12.72 2.92
C PHE A 15 -37.33 13.93 2.17
N GLY A 16 -36.63 15.08 2.18
CA GLY A 16 -37.03 16.28 1.44
C GLY A 16 -38.13 17.10 2.13
N LEU A 17 -38.29 16.95 3.44
CA LEU A 17 -39.19 17.79 4.25
C LEU A 17 -38.47 19.03 4.75
N SER A 18 -39.16 20.17 4.77
CA SER A 18 -38.65 21.34 5.49
C SER A 18 -38.76 21.14 7.00
N GLN A 19 -37.98 21.91 7.76
CA GLN A 19 -37.97 21.84 9.23
C GLN A 19 -39.38 21.98 9.85
N TYR A 20 -40.26 22.82 9.30
CA TYR A 20 -41.63 22.95 9.77
C TYR A 20 -42.52 21.76 9.37
N GLU A 21 -42.28 21.18 8.19
CA GLU A 21 -42.98 19.99 7.71
C GLU A 21 -42.64 18.76 8.56
N ALA A 22 -41.36 18.56 8.87
CA ALA A 22 -40.88 17.48 9.72
C ALA A 22 -41.47 17.56 11.13
N ARG A 23 -41.48 18.76 11.74
CA ARG A 23 -42.10 18.98 13.07
C ARG A 23 -43.60 18.73 13.06
N ALA A 24 -44.32 19.20 12.04
CA ALA A 24 -45.75 19.00 11.91
C ALA A 24 -46.11 17.52 11.75
N TYR A 25 -45.39 16.80 10.87
CA TYR A 25 -45.60 15.38 10.64
C TYR A 25 -45.31 14.56 11.91
N PHE A 26 -44.20 14.83 12.60
CA PHE A 26 -43.87 14.19 13.87
C PHE A 26 -44.93 14.43 14.96
N ALA A 27 -45.42 15.67 15.09
CA ALA A 27 -46.45 16.01 16.06
C ALA A 27 -47.78 15.28 15.79
N MET A 28 -48.16 15.12 14.52
CA MET A 28 -49.36 14.37 14.13
C MET A 28 -49.21 12.86 14.34
N ILE A 29 -48.04 12.27 14.05
CA ILE A 29 -47.76 10.86 14.36
C ILE A 29 -47.77 10.60 15.87
N SER A 30 -47.21 11.52 16.66
CA SER A 30 -47.07 11.35 18.11
C SER A 30 -48.38 11.53 18.89
N LYS A 31 -49.31 12.35 18.37
CA LYS A 31 -50.55 12.72 19.07
C LYS A 31 -51.83 12.20 18.40
N GLY A 32 -51.73 11.66 17.19
CA GLY A 32 -52.90 11.27 16.39
C GLY A 32 -53.63 12.49 15.80
N PRO A 33 -54.91 12.33 15.41
CA PRO A 33 -55.69 13.41 14.80
C PRO A 33 -55.82 14.63 15.72
N ILE A 34 -55.33 15.78 15.27
CA ILE A 34 -55.32 17.03 16.05
C ILE A 34 -55.76 18.22 15.20
N SER A 35 -56.33 19.23 15.84
CA SER A 35 -56.73 20.46 15.14
C SER A 35 -55.51 21.29 14.72
N ALA A 36 -55.61 22.04 13.63
CA ALA A 36 -54.51 22.89 13.15
C ALA A 36 -54.03 23.91 14.21
N ALA A 37 -54.92 24.44 15.04
CA ALA A 37 -54.56 25.35 16.12
C ALA A 37 -53.74 24.68 17.24
N VAL A 38 -54.06 23.42 17.55
CA VAL A 38 -53.34 22.62 18.54
C VAL A 38 -52.00 22.14 17.98
N LEU A 39 -51.97 21.75 16.70
CA LEU A 39 -50.75 21.39 15.98
C LEU A 39 -49.72 22.53 15.99
N ALA A 40 -50.16 23.77 15.75
CA ALA A 40 -49.30 24.96 15.80
C ALA A 40 -48.52 25.07 17.11
N HIS A 41 -49.21 24.77 18.22
CA HIS A 41 -48.66 24.86 19.56
C HIS A 41 -47.70 23.71 19.85
N TYR A 42 -48.07 22.47 19.50
CA TYR A 42 -47.24 21.29 19.77
C TYR A 42 -46.02 21.15 18.86
N ALA A 43 -46.14 21.56 17.60
CA ALA A 43 -45.05 21.47 16.62
C ALA A 43 -44.13 22.71 16.64
N ASP A 44 -44.39 23.69 17.52
CA ASP A 44 -43.68 24.97 17.59
C ASP A 44 -43.59 25.66 16.22
N ILE A 45 -44.75 25.76 15.54
CA ILE A 45 -44.87 26.37 14.22
C ILE A 45 -45.67 27.68 14.38
N PRO A 46 -45.19 28.81 13.83
CA PRO A 46 -45.93 30.06 13.86
C PRO A 46 -47.35 29.88 13.31
N ARG A 47 -48.38 30.39 14.00
CA ARG A 47 -49.79 30.26 13.60
C ARG A 47 -50.07 30.71 12.17
N THR A 48 -49.32 31.68 11.67
CA THR A 48 -49.41 32.18 10.29
C THR A 48 -48.92 31.21 9.22
N LYS A 49 -48.12 30.18 9.60
CA LYS A 49 -47.50 29.21 8.68
C LYS A 49 -48.10 27.81 8.77
N VAL A 50 -48.93 27.51 9.78
CA VAL A 50 -49.40 26.14 10.02
C VAL A 50 -50.28 25.62 8.89
N TYR A 51 -51.20 26.45 8.37
CA TYR A 51 -52.05 26.07 7.25
C TYR A 51 -51.26 25.85 5.95
N SER A 52 -50.24 26.68 5.67
CA SER A 52 -49.42 26.50 4.47
C SER A 52 -48.50 25.28 4.57
N THR A 53 -47.97 24.98 5.76
CA THR A 53 -47.23 23.74 6.02
C THR A 53 -48.12 22.51 5.85
N LEU A 54 -49.33 22.54 6.40
CA LEU A 54 -50.30 21.46 6.27
C LEU A 54 -50.71 21.21 4.80
N GLN A 55 -50.93 22.27 4.02
CA GLN A 55 -51.22 22.14 2.58
C GLN A 55 -50.05 21.50 1.82
N LYS A 56 -48.80 21.83 2.17
CA LYS A 56 -47.62 21.20 1.57
C LYS A 56 -47.50 19.72 1.94
N LEU A 57 -47.77 19.37 3.20
CA LEU A 57 -47.81 17.97 3.64
C LEU A 57 -48.91 17.18 2.95
N GLN A 58 -50.09 17.78 2.74
CA GLN A 58 -51.17 17.16 1.99
C GLN A 58 -50.80 16.94 0.51
N LYS A 59 -50.15 17.92 -0.13
CA LYS A 59 -49.65 17.77 -1.51
C LYS A 59 -48.60 16.66 -1.66
N LYS A 60 -47.84 16.39 -0.60
CA LYS A 60 -46.86 15.30 -0.53
C LYS A 60 -47.49 13.96 -0.08
N ASN A 61 -48.82 13.88 0.08
CA ASN A 61 -49.54 12.72 0.64
C ASN A 61 -49.08 12.29 2.04
N LEU A 62 -48.51 13.20 2.82
CA LEU A 62 -48.02 12.93 4.18
C LEU A 62 -49.06 13.26 5.26
N ALA A 63 -50.10 14.00 4.93
CA ALA A 63 -51.15 14.37 5.88
C ALA A 63 -52.53 14.44 5.21
N THR A 64 -53.55 14.03 5.93
CA THR A 64 -54.96 14.15 5.55
C THR A 64 -55.63 15.24 6.39
N MET A 65 -56.47 16.06 5.76
CA MET A 65 -57.31 17.03 6.44
C MET A 65 -58.78 16.65 6.27
N SER A 66 -59.56 16.84 7.33
CA SER A 66 -61.01 16.65 7.29
C SER A 66 -61.72 18.00 7.37
N ASP A 67 -62.78 18.17 6.58
CA ASP A 67 -63.57 19.41 6.49
C ASP A 67 -64.52 19.63 7.69
N THR A 68 -64.25 18.98 8.82
CA THR A 68 -64.98 19.21 10.07
C THR A 68 -64.65 20.60 10.63
N LYS A 69 -65.56 21.17 11.42
CA LYS A 69 -65.29 22.37 12.24
C LYS A 69 -65.13 21.92 13.70
N PRO A 70 -63.92 21.99 14.30
CA PRO A 70 -62.67 22.53 13.76
C PRO A 70 -61.96 21.59 12.76
N LEU A 71 -61.13 22.16 11.90
CA LEU A 71 -60.33 21.44 10.89
C LEU A 71 -59.38 20.46 11.59
N MET A 72 -59.59 19.17 11.39
CA MET A 72 -58.74 18.13 11.98
C MET A 72 -57.73 17.61 10.95
N CYS A 73 -56.50 17.45 11.40
CA CYS A 73 -55.37 16.97 10.60
C CYS A 73 -54.84 15.67 11.19
N SER A 74 -54.54 14.71 10.33
CA SER A 74 -53.92 13.44 10.71
C SER A 74 -52.76 13.13 9.78
N ALA A 75 -51.70 12.51 10.31
CA ALA A 75 -50.58 12.04 9.52
C ALA A 75 -50.90 10.70 8.86
N VAL A 76 -50.46 10.54 7.62
CA VAL A 76 -50.47 9.24 6.95
C VAL A 76 -49.38 8.35 7.57
N ALA A 77 -49.64 7.05 7.70
CA ALA A 77 -48.70 6.11 8.30
C ALA A 77 -47.33 6.17 7.60
N PRO A 78 -46.20 6.15 8.32
CA PRO A 78 -44.87 6.32 7.70
C PRO A 78 -44.56 5.33 6.59
N GLU A 79 -45.05 4.09 6.74
CA GLU A 79 -44.92 3.03 5.74
C GLU A 79 -45.54 3.48 4.41
N GLU A 80 -46.79 3.94 4.41
CA GLU A 80 -47.49 4.41 3.20
C GLU A 80 -46.98 5.78 2.73
N ALA A 81 -46.61 6.65 3.67
CA ALA A 81 -46.24 8.04 3.40
C ALA A 81 -44.91 8.18 2.66
N PHE A 82 -43.95 7.29 2.91
CA PHE A 82 -42.62 7.34 2.31
C PHE A 82 -42.36 6.25 1.26
N ASP A 83 -43.22 5.23 1.13
CA ASP A 83 -43.06 4.14 0.16
C ASP A 83 -42.86 4.67 -1.28
N SER A 84 -43.72 5.58 -1.72
CA SER A 84 -43.60 6.17 -3.07
C SER A 84 -42.30 6.96 -3.25
N THR A 85 -41.87 7.69 -2.21
CA THR A 85 -40.64 8.48 -2.26
C THR A 85 -39.41 7.57 -2.32
N ILE A 86 -39.42 6.48 -1.55
CA ILE A 86 -38.34 5.47 -1.58
C ILE A 86 -38.29 4.80 -2.95
N GLN A 87 -39.46 4.41 -3.49
CA GLN A 87 -39.57 3.78 -4.80
C GLN A 87 -39.07 4.69 -5.92
N ASP A 88 -39.44 5.98 -5.91
CA ASP A 88 -38.95 6.98 -6.87
C ASP A 88 -37.41 7.12 -6.83
N GLN A 89 -36.81 7.09 -5.63
CA GLN A 89 -35.35 7.13 -5.49
C GLN A 89 -34.69 5.86 -6.02
N ILE A 90 -35.27 4.68 -5.73
CA ILE A 90 -34.79 3.40 -6.25
C ILE A 90 -34.83 3.40 -7.78
N GLU A 91 -35.93 3.86 -8.37
CA GLU A 91 -36.08 3.97 -9.83
C GLU A 91 -35.07 4.93 -10.44
N ARG A 92 -34.83 6.08 -9.79
CA ARG A 92 -33.81 7.03 -10.22
C ARG A 92 -32.40 6.42 -10.22
N VAL A 93 -32.05 5.69 -9.16
CA VAL A 93 -30.77 4.96 -9.07
C VAL A 93 -30.67 3.90 -10.16
N ASN A 94 -31.74 3.14 -10.42
CA ASN A 94 -31.78 2.15 -11.48
C ASN A 94 -31.62 2.77 -12.87
N ALA A 95 -32.26 3.91 -13.13
CA ALA A 95 -32.12 4.66 -14.37
C ALA A 95 -30.67 5.15 -14.56
N MET A 96 -30.03 5.68 -13.51
CA MET A 96 -28.63 6.10 -13.55
C MET A 96 -27.69 4.92 -13.84
N ASN A 97 -27.91 3.76 -13.20
CA ASN A 97 -27.12 2.55 -13.46
C ASN A 97 -27.30 2.02 -14.90
N SER A 98 -28.53 2.10 -15.44
CA SER A 98 -28.82 1.75 -16.84
C SER A 98 -28.11 2.68 -17.83
N LEU A 99 -28.09 3.99 -17.55
CA LEU A 99 -27.33 4.97 -18.34
C LEU A 99 -25.83 4.66 -18.32
N ILE A 100 -25.25 4.38 -17.14
CA ILE A 100 -23.84 4.00 -17.02
C ILE A 100 -23.55 2.74 -17.84
N SER A 101 -24.42 1.73 -17.76
CA SER A 101 -24.27 0.49 -18.52
C SER A 101 -24.33 0.73 -20.03
N SER A 102 -25.23 1.59 -20.48
CA SER A 102 -25.36 1.98 -21.90
C SER A 102 -24.11 2.75 -22.37
N LEU A 103 -23.61 3.69 -21.56
CA LEU A 103 -22.38 4.42 -21.84
C LEU A 103 -21.16 3.49 -21.89
N LYS A 104 -21.10 2.44 -21.05
CA LYS A 104 -20.04 1.42 -21.12
C LYS A 104 -20.06 0.69 -22.46
N VAL A 105 -21.24 0.26 -22.94
CA VAL A 105 -21.39 -0.41 -24.24
C VAL A 105 -20.91 0.51 -25.37
N ILE A 106 -21.39 1.75 -25.41
CA ILE A 106 -20.98 2.75 -26.43
C ILE A 106 -19.47 3.00 -26.37
N ASN A 107 -18.91 3.11 -25.17
CA ASN A 107 -17.47 3.27 -24.97
C ASN A 107 -16.70 2.04 -25.50
N ASP A 108 -17.14 0.82 -25.20
CA ASP A 108 -16.50 -0.41 -25.67
C ASP A 108 -16.62 -0.62 -27.19
N GLU A 109 -17.73 -0.20 -27.81
CA GLU A 109 -17.88 -0.19 -29.27
C GLU A 109 -16.94 0.84 -29.93
N CYS A 110 -16.85 2.06 -29.37
CA CYS A 110 -15.87 3.06 -29.80
C CYS A 110 -14.41 2.60 -29.60
N ARG A 111 -14.14 1.70 -28.65
CA ARG A 111 -12.81 1.10 -28.42
C ARG A 111 -12.45 0.03 -29.45
N ARG A 112 -13.44 -0.65 -30.05
CA ARG A 112 -13.19 -1.68 -31.08
C ARG A 112 -12.98 -1.09 -32.48
N GLY A 113 -13.57 0.07 -32.77
CA GLY A 113 -13.48 0.74 -34.09
C GLY A 113 -12.23 1.61 -34.30
N ARG A 114 -11.51 1.98 -33.24
CA ARG A 114 -10.23 2.70 -33.33
C ARG A 114 -9.09 1.70 -33.20
N GLY A 115 -8.41 1.45 -34.31
CA GLY A 115 -7.20 0.65 -34.36
C GLY A 115 -6.21 1.06 -33.26
N VAL A 116 -5.59 0.03 -32.69
CA VAL A 116 -4.47 0.04 -31.74
C VAL A 116 -3.54 1.23 -32.01
N GLU A 117 -3.53 2.25 -31.13
CA GLU A 117 -2.31 3.00 -30.75
C GLU A 117 -2.56 4.15 -29.75
N GLU A 118 -3.76 4.73 -29.67
CA GLU A 118 -4.03 5.76 -28.64
C GLU A 118 -4.59 5.17 -27.34
N ARG A 119 -3.74 4.42 -26.62
CA ARG A 119 -4.07 4.01 -25.26
C ARG A 119 -3.68 5.12 -24.27
N ARG A 120 -4.69 5.95 -24.00
CA ARG A 120 -4.66 7.25 -23.32
C ARG A 120 -4.05 7.24 -21.91
N TYR A 121 -3.42 8.36 -21.58
CA TYR A 121 -3.12 8.80 -20.22
C TYR A 121 -4.42 9.23 -19.53
N GLN A 122 -4.76 8.63 -18.39
CA GLN A 122 -5.80 9.15 -17.50
C GLN A 122 -5.16 9.61 -16.20
N GLN A 123 -5.33 10.89 -15.90
CA GLN A 123 -5.00 11.43 -14.58
C GLN A 123 -6.09 10.99 -13.60
N LEU A 124 -5.72 10.13 -12.66
CA LEU A 124 -6.64 9.63 -11.63
C LEU A 124 -6.67 10.60 -10.45
N SER A 125 -7.86 10.79 -9.88
CA SER A 125 -8.03 11.45 -8.58
C SER A 125 -7.53 10.52 -7.46
N VAL A 126 -6.85 11.09 -6.47
CA VAL A 126 -6.17 10.38 -5.34
C VAL A 126 -7.08 9.38 -4.61
N GLY A 127 -8.41 9.61 -4.58
CA GLY A 127 -9.37 8.70 -3.93
C GLY A 127 -9.69 7.41 -4.69
N ASN A 128 -9.37 7.32 -5.99
CA ASN A 128 -9.71 6.17 -6.83
C ASN A 128 -8.54 5.20 -7.05
N MET A 129 -7.34 5.51 -6.53
CA MET A 129 -6.11 4.73 -6.75
C MET A 129 -6.25 3.27 -6.33
N ILE A 130 -6.65 3.02 -5.07
CA ILE A 130 -6.77 1.67 -4.53
C ILE A 130 -7.82 0.87 -5.30
N SER A 131 -8.92 1.53 -5.70
CA SER A 131 -9.95 0.89 -6.51
C SER A 131 -9.46 0.49 -7.92
N GLU A 132 -8.61 1.30 -8.56
CA GLU A 132 -8.02 0.96 -9.86
C GLU A 132 -6.95 -0.13 -9.73
N MET A 133 -6.13 -0.07 -8.67
CA MET A 133 -5.20 -1.15 -8.33
C MET A 133 -5.94 -2.47 -8.15
N HIS A 134 -7.04 -2.49 -7.37
CA HIS A 134 -7.87 -3.67 -7.19
C HIS A 134 -8.41 -4.20 -8.50
N LYS A 135 -8.97 -3.34 -9.37
CA LYS A 135 -9.47 -3.73 -10.70
C LYS A 135 -8.38 -4.36 -11.58
N ILE A 136 -7.17 -3.80 -11.57
CA ILE A 136 -6.04 -4.34 -12.37
C ILE A 136 -5.66 -5.73 -11.85
N ILE A 137 -5.55 -5.91 -10.54
CA ILE A 137 -5.21 -7.20 -9.91
C ILE A 137 -6.33 -8.23 -10.12
N GLU A 138 -7.59 -7.83 -10.05
CA GLU A 138 -8.74 -8.69 -10.33
C GLU A 138 -8.80 -9.13 -11.80
N GLY A 139 -8.48 -8.22 -12.73
CA GLY A 139 -8.49 -8.49 -14.17
C GLY A 139 -7.34 -9.37 -14.67
N ALA A 140 -6.28 -9.53 -13.88
CA ALA A 140 -5.07 -10.26 -14.26
C ALA A 140 -5.32 -11.77 -14.44
N ARG A 141 -4.76 -12.33 -15.52
CA ARG A 141 -4.92 -13.73 -15.95
C ARG A 141 -3.63 -14.55 -15.96
N SER A 142 -2.47 -13.94 -16.21
CA SER A 142 -1.20 -14.67 -16.35
C SER A 142 -0.14 -14.22 -15.34
N SER A 143 0.12 -12.91 -15.22
CA SER A 143 1.15 -12.40 -14.32
C SER A 143 0.91 -10.98 -13.85
N ILE A 144 1.27 -10.73 -12.60
CA ILE A 144 1.25 -9.41 -11.97
C ILE A 144 2.67 -9.09 -11.49
N ASP A 145 3.19 -7.98 -11.99
CA ASP A 145 4.48 -7.41 -11.58
C ASP A 145 4.24 -6.09 -10.88
N MET A 146 4.70 -5.99 -9.63
CA MET A 146 4.44 -4.84 -8.78
C MET A 146 5.76 -4.29 -8.22
N VAL A 147 5.95 -2.98 -8.35
CA VAL A 147 7.04 -2.21 -7.72
C VAL A 147 6.40 -1.13 -6.88
N VAL A 148 6.59 -1.19 -5.56
CA VAL A 148 5.88 -0.32 -4.62
C VAL A 148 6.82 0.15 -3.53
N SER A 149 6.80 1.44 -3.21
CA SER A 149 7.70 2.03 -2.21
C SER A 149 7.20 1.96 -0.79
N GLN A 150 5.93 1.61 -0.59
CA GLN A 150 5.30 1.51 0.72
C GLN A 150 4.58 0.18 0.85
N ARG A 151 4.68 -0.43 2.04
CA ARG A 151 3.96 -1.68 2.34
C ARG A 151 2.44 -1.53 2.35
N SER A 152 1.92 -0.30 2.56
CA SER A 152 0.48 0.00 2.59
C SER A 152 -0.24 -0.55 1.35
N TYR A 153 0.33 -0.34 0.17
CA TYR A 153 -0.19 -0.86 -1.11
C TYR A 153 -0.34 -2.39 -1.12
N VAL A 154 0.61 -3.11 -0.53
CA VAL A 154 0.59 -4.58 -0.44
C VAL A 154 -0.44 -5.04 0.60
N THR A 155 -0.51 -4.37 1.74
CA THR A 155 -1.48 -4.71 2.80
C THR A 155 -2.92 -4.44 2.38
N GLU A 156 -3.17 -3.36 1.64
CA GLU A 156 -4.50 -2.98 1.15
C GLU A 156 -4.96 -3.82 -0.05
N SER A 157 -4.03 -4.34 -0.87
CA SER A 157 -4.33 -5.25 -1.99
C SER A 157 -4.24 -6.74 -1.61
N ARG A 158 -4.10 -7.05 -0.32
CA ARG A 158 -3.83 -8.41 0.14
C ARG A 158 -4.91 -9.41 -0.30
N LYS A 159 -6.18 -9.04 -0.23
CA LYS A 159 -7.30 -9.93 -0.58
C LYS A 159 -7.27 -10.28 -2.06
N GLU A 160 -6.98 -9.28 -2.88
CA GLU A 160 -6.95 -9.33 -4.33
C GLU A 160 -5.73 -10.12 -4.81
N VAL A 161 -4.56 -9.93 -4.18
CA VAL A 161 -3.34 -10.72 -4.45
C VAL A 161 -3.55 -12.18 -4.08
N VAL A 162 -4.17 -12.48 -2.94
CA VAL A 162 -4.52 -13.86 -2.55
C VAL A 162 -5.49 -14.48 -3.54
N ALA A 163 -6.49 -13.71 -4.00
CA ALA A 163 -7.42 -14.17 -5.03
C ALA A 163 -6.70 -14.44 -6.36
N ALA A 164 -5.79 -13.58 -6.79
CA ALA A 164 -4.99 -13.78 -7.99
C ALA A 164 -4.11 -15.04 -7.90
N CYS A 165 -3.46 -15.26 -6.76
CA CYS A 165 -2.69 -16.47 -6.50
C CYS A 165 -3.57 -17.74 -6.58
N ARG A 166 -4.79 -17.70 -6.03
CA ARG A 166 -5.76 -18.82 -6.12
C ARG A 166 -6.19 -19.10 -7.56
N ARG A 167 -6.18 -18.09 -8.44
CA ARG A 167 -6.44 -18.25 -9.89
C ARG A 167 -5.22 -18.82 -10.66
N GLY A 168 -4.07 -19.01 -10.00
CA GLY A 168 -2.83 -19.47 -10.64
C GLY A 168 -2.03 -18.36 -11.32
N VAL A 169 -2.33 -17.09 -11.03
CA VAL A 169 -1.59 -15.94 -11.56
C VAL A 169 -0.25 -15.83 -10.84
N LYS A 170 0.84 -15.66 -11.60
CA LYS A 170 2.18 -15.46 -11.01
C LYS A 170 2.31 -14.03 -10.49
N VAL A 171 2.51 -13.87 -9.18
CA VAL A 171 2.66 -12.56 -8.54
C VAL A 171 4.11 -12.32 -8.16
N ARG A 172 4.70 -11.23 -8.65
CA ARG A 172 6.06 -10.77 -8.33
C ARG A 172 6.00 -9.37 -7.76
N ILE A 173 6.54 -9.19 -6.56
CA ILE A 173 6.49 -7.91 -5.83
C ILE A 173 7.92 -7.48 -5.50
N ILE A 174 8.26 -6.25 -5.83
CA ILE A 174 9.50 -5.58 -5.41
C ILE A 174 9.14 -4.52 -4.38
N LEU A 175 9.80 -4.58 -3.22
CA LEU A 175 9.68 -3.62 -2.13
C LEU A 175 11.06 -3.05 -1.76
N PRO A 176 11.13 -1.83 -1.22
CA PRO A 176 12.37 -1.34 -0.65
C PRO A 176 12.72 -2.11 0.63
N PRO A 177 14.02 -2.29 0.94
CA PRO A 177 14.47 -3.11 2.08
C PRO A 177 13.88 -2.71 3.43
N VAL A 178 13.59 -1.41 3.61
CA VAL A 178 13.02 -0.88 4.84
C VAL A 178 11.58 -1.36 5.05
N GLU A 179 10.82 -1.65 3.99
CA GLU A 179 9.39 -1.96 4.09
C GLU A 179 9.09 -3.47 4.21
N VAL A 180 10.11 -4.31 4.09
CA VAL A 180 9.99 -5.77 3.99
C VAL A 180 9.58 -6.42 5.31
N ASN A 181 9.97 -5.83 6.43
CA ASN A 181 9.82 -6.43 7.77
C ASN A 181 8.53 -5.99 8.48
N GLY A 182 7.64 -5.31 7.75
CA GLY A 182 6.37 -4.86 8.28
C GLY A 182 5.33 -5.98 8.35
N GLU A 183 4.45 -5.91 9.35
CA GLU A 183 3.26 -6.76 9.43
C GLU A 183 2.50 -6.79 8.10
N GLY A 184 2.19 -7.98 7.59
CA GLY A 184 1.40 -8.20 6.38
C GLY A 184 2.15 -8.75 5.17
N VAL A 185 3.46 -8.48 5.03
CA VAL A 185 4.29 -8.97 3.92
C VAL A 185 4.56 -10.47 4.04
N GLY A 186 4.88 -10.96 5.25
CA GLY A 186 5.12 -12.38 5.52
C GLY A 186 3.90 -13.31 5.51
N ILE A 187 2.69 -12.77 5.32
CA ILE A 187 1.41 -13.53 5.33
C ILE A 187 0.85 -13.72 3.92
N LEU A 188 1.63 -13.37 2.89
CA LEU A 188 1.26 -13.65 1.51
C LEU A 188 1.47 -15.15 1.22
N PRO A 189 0.61 -15.76 0.39
CA PRO A 189 0.75 -17.16 0.03
C PRO A 189 2.10 -17.37 -0.67
N GLY A 190 2.78 -18.49 -0.41
CA GLY A 190 4.13 -18.76 -0.96
C GLY A 190 4.24 -18.81 -2.49
N SER A 191 3.12 -18.66 -3.21
CA SER A 191 3.08 -18.42 -4.66
C SER A 191 3.44 -16.98 -5.06
N ALA A 192 3.36 -16.02 -4.14
CA ALA A 192 3.78 -14.64 -4.35
C ALA A 192 5.28 -14.52 -4.05
N GLN A 193 6.06 -14.16 -5.06
CA GLN A 193 7.50 -13.97 -4.92
C GLN A 193 7.76 -12.52 -4.53
N ILE A 194 8.46 -12.31 -3.41
CA ILE A 194 8.79 -10.98 -2.90
C ILE A 194 10.30 -10.81 -2.97
N ARG A 195 10.73 -9.72 -3.59
CA ARG A 195 12.14 -9.33 -3.66
C ARG A 195 12.34 -7.90 -3.20
N THR A 196 13.58 -7.59 -2.85
CA THR A 196 13.97 -6.32 -2.28
C THR A 196 14.91 -5.58 -3.21
N ALA A 197 14.56 -4.34 -3.55
CA ALA A 197 15.40 -3.44 -4.33
C ALA A 197 15.04 -1.98 -4.07
N THR A 198 16.01 -1.09 -4.25
CA THR A 198 15.79 0.36 -4.26
C THR A 198 15.25 0.80 -5.63
N HIS A 199 14.19 1.60 -5.63
CA HIS A 199 13.56 2.09 -6.84
C HIS A 199 12.91 3.47 -6.59
N GLU A 200 12.87 4.30 -7.64
CA GLU A 200 12.33 5.66 -7.56
C GLU A 200 10.85 5.74 -7.96
N TYR A 201 10.41 4.80 -8.81
CA TYR A 201 9.06 4.78 -9.36
C TYR A 201 8.25 3.62 -8.80
N ASN A 202 6.98 3.87 -8.54
CA ASN A 202 6.02 2.83 -8.17
C ASN A 202 5.14 2.53 -9.37
N TYR A 203 5.00 1.25 -9.73
CA TYR A 203 4.13 0.85 -10.82
C TYR A 203 3.67 -0.59 -10.71
N ILE A 204 2.55 -0.89 -11.36
CA ILE A 204 1.94 -2.21 -11.43
C ILE A 204 1.71 -2.55 -12.90
N ILE A 205 2.15 -3.72 -13.33
CA ILE A 205 1.96 -4.24 -14.68
C ILE A 205 1.17 -5.55 -14.57
N SER A 206 0.08 -5.65 -15.34
CA SER A 206 -0.74 -6.85 -15.45
C SER A 206 -0.75 -7.34 -16.90
N ASP A 207 -0.42 -8.62 -17.07
CA ASP A 207 -0.48 -9.38 -18.34
C ASP A 207 0.20 -8.70 -19.55
N GLY A 208 1.10 -7.73 -19.32
CA GLY A 208 1.76 -6.94 -20.37
C GLY A 208 0.82 -6.01 -21.15
N GLY A 209 -0.43 -5.82 -20.70
CA GLY A 209 -1.45 -5.01 -21.39
C GLY A 209 -2.02 -3.85 -20.58
N ASN A 210 -1.97 -3.94 -19.25
CA ASN A 210 -2.47 -2.90 -18.34
C ASN A 210 -1.37 -2.46 -17.39
N MET A 211 -1.21 -1.15 -17.21
CA MET A 211 -0.21 -0.59 -16.32
C MET A 211 -0.74 0.62 -15.54
N LEU A 212 -0.35 0.70 -14.27
CA LEU A 212 -0.61 1.82 -13.38
C LEU A 212 0.72 2.38 -12.86
N VAL A 213 0.97 3.67 -13.01
CA VAL A 213 2.12 4.37 -12.41
C VAL A 213 1.64 5.20 -11.23
N LEU A 214 2.21 4.93 -10.06
CA LEU A 214 1.92 5.62 -8.81
C LEU A 214 3.05 6.63 -8.55
N ASN A 215 2.73 7.93 -8.48
CA ASN A 215 3.73 8.97 -8.19
C ASN A 215 3.77 9.25 -6.68
N GLN A 216 4.97 9.36 -6.11
CA GLN A 216 5.17 9.59 -4.67
C GLN A 216 4.88 11.03 -4.23
N SER A 217 4.84 11.99 -5.16
CA SER A 217 4.92 13.43 -4.84
C SER A 217 3.59 14.18 -4.82
N GLY A 218 2.45 13.49 -4.67
CA GLY A 218 1.12 14.13 -4.57
C GLY A 218 0.64 14.85 -5.85
N GLY A 219 1.43 14.80 -6.93
CA GLY A 219 1.07 15.33 -8.24
C GLY A 219 0.63 14.22 -9.16
N GLY A 220 -0.68 13.94 -9.19
CA GLY A 220 -1.39 13.22 -10.24
C GLY A 220 -0.83 11.85 -10.63
N GLU A 221 -1.56 10.79 -10.30
CA GLU A 221 -1.25 9.44 -10.75
C GLU A 221 -1.74 9.23 -12.18
N VAL A 222 -0.93 8.52 -12.97
CA VAL A 222 -1.16 8.35 -14.39
C VAL A 222 -1.39 6.88 -14.68
N LEU A 223 -2.62 6.55 -15.07
CA LEU A 223 -2.91 5.28 -15.73
C LEU A 223 -2.39 5.39 -17.17
N ALA A 224 -1.30 4.69 -17.46
CA ALA A 224 -0.69 4.66 -18.80
C ALA A 224 -0.95 3.29 -19.42
N MET A 225 -1.77 3.25 -20.47
CA MET A 225 -2.06 2.01 -21.21
C MET A 225 -1.24 1.91 -22.51
N ALA A 226 -0.17 2.69 -22.70
CA ALA A 226 0.57 2.71 -23.96
C ALA A 226 1.56 1.52 -24.07
N ASP A 227 1.43 0.71 -25.12
CA ASP A 227 2.22 -0.52 -25.34
C ASP A 227 3.75 -0.26 -25.36
N GLY A 228 4.19 0.90 -25.86
CA GLY A 228 5.61 1.29 -25.87
C GLY A 228 6.20 1.58 -24.48
N ILE A 229 5.41 2.14 -23.57
CA ILE A 229 5.83 2.41 -22.18
C ILE A 229 5.85 1.10 -21.38
N ILE A 230 4.85 0.23 -21.62
CA ILE A 230 4.76 -1.07 -20.96
C ILE A 230 5.98 -1.93 -21.29
N HIS A 231 6.42 -1.97 -22.55
CA HIS A 231 7.60 -2.76 -22.92
C HIS A 231 8.87 -2.27 -22.18
N ASN A 232 9.08 -0.95 -22.14
CA ASN A 232 10.23 -0.36 -21.46
C ASN A 232 10.20 -0.61 -19.94
N LEU A 233 9.03 -0.46 -19.31
CA LEU A 233 8.90 -0.66 -17.87
C LEU A 233 8.89 -2.13 -17.48
N ALA A 234 8.40 -3.03 -18.34
CA ALA A 234 8.60 -4.46 -18.16
C ALA A 234 10.09 -4.86 -18.26
N ALA A 235 10.84 -4.24 -19.17
CA ALA A 235 12.29 -4.42 -19.25
C ALA A 235 13.02 -3.89 -18.00
N LEU A 236 12.62 -2.71 -17.51
CA LEU A 236 13.12 -2.16 -16.25
C LEU A 236 12.76 -3.05 -15.07
N PHE A 237 11.54 -3.57 -15.00
CA PHE A 237 11.12 -4.52 -13.98
C PHE A 237 11.98 -5.76 -14.00
N LYS A 238 12.23 -6.33 -15.19
CA LYS A 238 13.09 -7.51 -15.33
C LYS A 238 14.50 -7.24 -14.83
N SER A 239 15.10 -6.10 -15.21
CA SER A 239 16.42 -5.69 -14.73
C SER A 239 16.45 -5.52 -13.20
N LEU A 240 15.44 -4.85 -12.63
CA LEU A 240 15.30 -4.71 -11.18
C LEU A 240 15.12 -6.07 -10.50
N TRP A 241 14.28 -6.93 -11.08
CA TRP A 241 14.01 -8.26 -10.55
C TRP A 241 15.26 -9.13 -10.53
N ASP A 242 16.01 -9.17 -11.63
CA ASP A 242 17.25 -9.94 -11.75
C ASP A 242 18.35 -9.41 -10.81
N ASN A 243 18.32 -8.13 -10.47
CA ASN A 243 19.25 -7.52 -9.51
C ASN A 243 18.77 -7.52 -8.04
N SER A 244 17.48 -7.73 -7.81
CA SER A 244 16.87 -7.71 -6.48
C SER A 244 17.16 -8.97 -5.64
N MET A 245 17.14 -8.81 -4.32
CA MET A 245 17.40 -9.89 -3.35
C MET A 245 16.11 -10.56 -2.89
N GLN A 246 16.14 -11.83 -2.52
CA GLN A 246 14.95 -12.48 -1.95
C GLN A 246 14.62 -11.89 -0.58
N ALA A 247 13.35 -11.55 -0.35
CA ALA A 247 12.90 -10.97 0.90
C ALA A 247 13.02 -11.92 2.10
N ASP A 248 12.94 -13.23 1.86
CA ASP A 248 12.96 -14.27 2.90
C ASP A 248 14.17 -14.19 3.83
N ALA A 249 15.33 -13.75 3.33
CA ALA A 249 16.56 -13.62 4.10
C ALA A 249 16.59 -12.39 5.04
N LEU A 250 15.63 -11.47 4.90
CA LEU A 250 15.57 -10.19 5.63
C LEU A 250 14.39 -10.11 6.61
N LEU A 251 13.42 -11.02 6.51
CA LEU A 251 12.17 -10.99 7.30
C LEU A 251 12.38 -11.01 8.82
N ASP A 252 13.45 -11.65 9.30
CA ASP A 252 13.74 -11.80 10.74
C ASP A 252 14.50 -10.61 11.36
N LEU A 253 14.90 -9.63 10.55
CA LEU A 253 15.75 -8.51 10.97
C LEU A 253 14.93 -7.26 11.31
N SER A 254 15.50 -6.32 12.05
CA SER A 254 14.90 -4.99 12.20
C SER A 254 14.97 -4.17 10.90
N HIS A 255 14.17 -3.10 10.80
CA HIS A 255 14.16 -2.19 9.65
C HIS A 255 15.55 -1.61 9.34
N ALA A 256 16.31 -1.25 10.38
CA ALA A 256 17.65 -0.68 10.23
C ALA A 256 18.67 -1.73 9.77
N GLU A 257 18.60 -2.94 10.32
CA GLU A 257 19.49 -4.06 9.93
C GLU A 257 19.24 -4.51 8.50
N SER A 258 17.98 -4.56 8.04
CA SER A 258 17.67 -4.93 6.65
C SER A 258 18.13 -3.91 5.64
N ARG A 259 18.01 -2.62 5.97
CA ARG A 259 18.56 -1.54 5.15
C ARG A 259 20.07 -1.67 5.04
N ASP A 260 20.74 -1.85 6.17
CA ASP A 260 22.20 -1.89 6.22
C ASP A 260 22.74 -3.18 5.55
N ALA A 261 22.07 -4.32 5.73
CA ALA A 261 22.40 -5.57 5.06
C ALA A 261 22.22 -5.46 3.54
N TYR A 262 21.16 -4.79 3.08
CA TYR A 262 20.94 -4.54 1.66
C TYR A 262 22.03 -3.63 1.06
N ILE A 263 22.32 -2.49 1.69
CA ILE A 263 23.35 -1.55 1.19
C ILE A 263 24.70 -2.25 1.11
N ALA A 264 25.09 -2.97 2.17
CA ALA A 264 26.33 -3.73 2.18
C ALA A 264 26.36 -4.78 1.07
N THR A 265 25.26 -5.50 0.85
CA THR A 265 25.18 -6.53 -0.19
C THR A 265 25.27 -5.95 -1.62
N VAL A 266 24.58 -4.84 -1.90
CA VAL A 266 24.67 -4.15 -3.20
C VAL A 266 26.09 -3.65 -3.45
N MET A 267 26.68 -2.97 -2.46
CA MET A 267 28.05 -2.44 -2.56
C MET A 267 29.06 -3.56 -2.82
N LEU A 268 28.93 -4.69 -2.12
CA LEU A 268 29.79 -5.85 -2.31
C LEU A 268 29.66 -6.48 -3.70
N ARG A 269 28.47 -6.45 -4.30
CA ARG A 269 28.22 -6.98 -5.64
C ARG A 269 28.72 -6.06 -6.75
N GLU A 270 28.53 -4.74 -6.61
CA GLU A 270 28.88 -3.76 -7.65
C GLU A 270 30.34 -3.30 -7.58
N SER A 271 30.88 -3.17 -6.38
CA SER A 271 32.16 -2.49 -6.12
C SER A 271 33.11 -3.24 -5.17
N GLY A 272 32.67 -4.36 -4.59
CA GLY A 272 33.46 -5.10 -3.59
C GLY A 272 34.82 -5.55 -4.12
N LEU A 273 34.87 -6.11 -5.34
CA LEU A 273 36.10 -6.59 -5.96
C LEU A 273 37.04 -5.45 -6.39
N SER A 274 36.52 -4.39 -6.99
CA SER A 274 37.33 -3.23 -7.43
C SER A 274 37.90 -2.47 -6.23
N ALA A 275 37.10 -2.25 -5.19
CA ALA A 275 37.54 -1.62 -3.96
C ALA A 275 38.53 -2.52 -3.17
N SER A 276 38.32 -3.84 -3.15
CA SER A 276 39.29 -4.78 -2.54
C SER A 276 40.63 -4.80 -3.30
N LEU A 277 40.60 -4.79 -4.64
CA LEU A 277 41.80 -4.68 -5.47
C LEU A 277 42.52 -3.35 -5.24
N GLN A 278 41.78 -2.24 -5.16
CA GLN A 278 42.36 -0.93 -4.89
C GLN A 278 42.96 -0.83 -3.48
N ALA A 279 42.32 -1.40 -2.46
CA ALA A 279 42.84 -1.49 -1.10
C ALA A 279 44.16 -2.29 -1.06
N ALA A 280 44.21 -3.44 -1.76
CA ALA A 280 45.41 -4.25 -1.90
C ALA A 280 46.55 -3.52 -2.65
N MET A 281 46.22 -2.68 -3.64
CA MET A 281 47.20 -1.92 -4.42
C MET A 281 47.69 -0.64 -3.72
N SER A 282 46.86 0.00 -2.89
CA SER A 282 47.16 1.30 -2.26
C SER A 282 47.59 1.22 -0.80
N ASN A 283 47.57 0.02 -0.20
CA ASN A 283 47.85 -0.22 1.22
C ASN A 283 46.95 0.60 2.17
N ARG A 284 45.78 1.04 1.68
CA ARG A 284 44.75 1.75 2.46
C ARG A 284 43.61 0.79 2.76
N VAL A 285 43.69 0.20 3.95
CA VAL A 285 42.71 -0.76 4.50
C VAL A 285 41.29 -0.18 4.69
N PRO A 286 41.06 1.11 5.04
CA PRO A 286 39.69 1.57 5.37
C PRO A 286 38.79 1.89 4.15
N ALA A 287 39.25 1.70 2.91
CA ALA A 287 38.51 2.15 1.72
C ALA A 287 37.08 1.57 1.61
N LEU A 288 36.87 0.30 1.98
CA LEU A 288 35.54 -0.33 1.92
C LEU A 288 34.65 0.04 3.11
N ALA A 289 35.23 0.17 4.31
CA ALA A 289 34.48 0.54 5.50
C ALA A 289 34.01 2.00 5.44
N ASP A 290 34.87 2.91 4.95
CA ASP A 290 34.54 4.31 4.77
C ASP A 290 33.46 4.50 3.68
N LEU A 291 33.52 3.75 2.57
CA LEU A 291 32.48 3.76 1.54
C LEU A 291 31.10 3.28 2.04
N LEU A 292 31.09 2.35 3.00
CA LEU A 292 29.85 1.89 3.64
C LEU A 292 29.30 2.94 4.61
N GLU A 293 30.16 3.64 5.36
CA GLU A 293 29.74 4.77 6.21
C GLU A 293 29.21 5.94 5.38
N ASP A 294 29.84 6.28 4.25
CA ASP A 294 29.36 7.32 3.32
C ASP A 294 27.97 7.02 2.75
N ARG A 295 27.60 5.74 2.66
CA ARG A 295 26.27 5.27 2.25
C ARG A 295 25.29 5.11 3.42
N GLY A 296 25.70 5.47 4.64
CA GLY A 296 24.84 5.51 5.83
C GLY A 296 24.78 4.20 6.63
N VAL A 297 25.67 3.23 6.36
CA VAL A 297 25.84 2.03 7.19
C VAL A 297 26.83 2.34 8.29
N MET A 298 26.36 2.42 9.53
CA MET A 298 27.21 2.77 10.67
C MET A 298 28.12 1.58 11.03
N ILE A 299 29.41 1.66 10.70
CA ILE A 299 30.36 0.56 10.95
C ILE A 299 31.11 0.76 12.25
N TYR A 300 31.73 1.92 12.46
CA TYR A 300 32.65 2.10 13.59
C TYR A 300 31.96 2.36 14.93
N SER A 301 30.67 2.73 14.91
CA SER A 301 29.87 2.97 16.13
C SER A 301 29.10 1.74 16.61
N ARG A 302 29.09 0.63 15.86
CA ARG A 302 28.43 -0.62 16.25
C ARG A 302 29.31 -1.49 17.14
N THR A 303 28.70 -2.45 17.84
CA THR A 303 29.46 -3.49 18.53
C THR A 303 30.03 -4.50 17.54
N LEU A 304 31.13 -5.17 17.89
CA LEU A 304 31.73 -6.21 17.04
C LEU A 304 30.73 -7.34 16.73
N ASN A 305 29.85 -7.70 17.68
CA ASN A 305 28.84 -8.73 17.49
C ASN A 305 27.82 -8.32 16.42
N ASP A 306 27.30 -7.09 16.47
CA ASP A 306 26.33 -6.59 15.49
C ASP A 306 26.94 -6.53 14.09
N LEU A 307 28.24 -6.19 13.99
CA LEU A 307 28.97 -6.15 12.72
C LEU A 307 29.22 -7.55 12.14
N VAL A 308 29.53 -8.53 13.01
CA VAL A 308 29.67 -9.95 12.60
C VAL A 308 28.32 -10.53 12.19
N GLU A 309 27.23 -10.16 12.86
CA GLU A 309 25.87 -10.56 12.47
C GLU A 309 25.47 -9.98 11.11
N LEU A 310 25.76 -8.69 10.88
CA LEU A 310 25.58 -8.06 9.57
C LEU A 310 26.39 -8.77 8.47
N ALA A 311 27.64 -9.11 8.74
CA ALA A 311 28.48 -9.89 7.83
C ALA A 311 27.89 -11.29 7.57
N SER A 312 27.34 -11.94 8.60
CA SER A 312 26.71 -13.26 8.49
C SER A 312 25.48 -13.22 7.58
N THR A 313 24.60 -12.25 7.79
CA THR A 313 23.37 -12.05 7.00
C THR A 313 23.69 -11.79 5.54
N THR A 314 24.63 -10.89 5.27
CA THR A 314 25.02 -10.56 3.88
C THR A 314 25.77 -11.69 3.18
N LEU A 315 26.59 -12.47 3.89
CA LEU A 315 27.22 -13.68 3.34
C LEU A 315 26.19 -14.79 3.07
N LYS A 316 25.17 -14.96 3.91
CA LYS A 316 24.06 -15.88 3.63
C LYS A 316 23.35 -15.49 2.34
N ILE A 317 23.11 -14.19 2.12
CA ILE A 317 22.44 -13.67 0.91
C ILE A 317 23.30 -13.84 -0.34
N THR A 318 24.61 -13.54 -0.26
CA THR A 318 25.49 -13.46 -1.44
C THR A 318 26.12 -14.78 -1.86
N SER A 319 26.54 -15.61 -0.90
CA SER A 319 27.33 -16.82 -1.17
C SER A 319 26.96 -18.00 -0.29
N ASN A 320 25.77 -17.94 0.35
CA ASN A 320 25.27 -18.93 1.28
C ASN A 320 26.31 -19.28 2.37
N GLY A 321 27.06 -18.25 2.77
CA GLY A 321 28.15 -18.28 3.72
C GLY A 321 27.71 -17.93 5.14
N THR A 322 28.63 -18.02 6.10
CA THR A 322 28.36 -17.63 7.49
C THR A 322 29.54 -16.91 8.11
N ALA A 323 29.25 -15.94 8.99
CA ALA A 323 30.23 -15.30 9.84
C ALA A 323 29.98 -15.72 11.30
N ARG A 324 31.05 -16.05 12.03
CA ARG A 324 30.99 -16.38 13.46
C ARG A 324 32.20 -15.82 14.19
N LEU A 325 31.94 -15.21 15.34
CA LEU A 325 32.96 -14.81 16.31
C LEU A 325 33.07 -15.91 17.36
N ASP A 326 34.29 -16.43 17.56
CA ASP A 326 34.59 -17.30 18.69
C ASP A 326 35.07 -16.44 19.89
N PRO A 327 34.26 -16.31 20.96
CA PRO A 327 34.59 -15.46 22.10
C PRO A 327 35.79 -15.97 22.91
N ASN A 328 36.15 -17.26 22.80
CA ASN A 328 37.25 -17.85 23.57
C ASN A 328 38.61 -17.62 22.90
N THR A 329 38.64 -17.64 21.57
CA THR A 329 39.87 -17.51 20.78
C THR A 329 40.06 -16.12 20.20
N GLY A 330 39.03 -15.27 20.24
CA GLY A 330 39.04 -14.00 19.53
C GLY A 330 39.27 -14.19 18.04
N THR A 331 38.75 -15.26 17.44
CA THR A 331 38.91 -15.51 16.00
C THR A 331 37.57 -15.27 15.31
N ILE A 332 37.57 -14.48 14.24
CA ILE A 332 36.39 -14.30 13.37
C ILE A 332 36.55 -15.24 12.18
N SER A 333 35.60 -16.16 12.04
CA SER A 333 35.54 -17.10 10.92
C SER A 333 34.49 -16.64 9.91
N LEU A 334 34.91 -16.49 8.65
CA LEU A 334 34.06 -16.16 7.51
C LEU A 334 34.12 -17.33 6.52
N GLU A 335 33.01 -18.04 6.38
CA GLU A 335 32.87 -19.15 5.44
C GLU A 335 32.04 -18.70 4.24
N SER A 336 32.47 -19.04 3.02
CA SER A 336 31.74 -18.76 1.79
C SER A 336 31.70 -20.01 0.93
N LYS A 337 30.52 -20.40 0.43
CA LYS A 337 30.44 -21.58 -0.46
C LYS A 337 30.93 -21.26 -1.87
N ASP A 338 30.80 -20.00 -2.27
CA ASP A 338 31.20 -19.47 -3.57
C ASP A 338 32.49 -18.64 -3.48
N ASP A 339 33.38 -18.75 -4.47
CA ASP A 339 34.68 -18.06 -4.53
C ASP A 339 34.58 -16.63 -5.11
N ASN A 340 33.49 -15.93 -4.78
CA ASN A 340 33.15 -14.62 -5.36
C ASN A 340 33.85 -13.44 -4.65
N GLY A 341 34.81 -13.70 -3.75
CA GLY A 341 35.54 -12.65 -3.02
C GLY A 341 34.74 -11.89 -1.95
N HIS A 342 33.44 -12.18 -1.76
CA HIS A 342 32.59 -11.49 -0.77
C HIS A 342 33.06 -11.69 0.68
N ALA A 343 33.57 -12.87 1.03
CA ALA A 343 34.16 -13.13 2.34
C ALA A 343 35.46 -12.33 2.57
N LEU A 344 36.25 -12.09 1.51
CA LEU A 344 37.45 -11.27 1.60
C LEU A 344 37.09 -9.78 1.80
N CYS A 345 36.05 -9.30 1.11
CA CYS A 345 35.57 -7.93 1.28
C CYS A 345 35.12 -7.67 2.73
N TRP A 346 34.36 -8.60 3.32
CA TRP A 346 34.00 -8.52 4.74
C TRP A 346 35.19 -8.64 5.68
N ALA A 347 36.20 -9.43 5.31
CA ALA A 347 37.42 -9.51 6.09
C ALA A 347 38.16 -8.17 6.17
N LEU A 348 38.24 -7.44 5.05
CA LEU A 348 38.83 -6.10 5.00
C LEU A 348 38.01 -5.07 5.79
N VAL A 349 36.68 -5.15 5.75
CA VAL A 349 35.79 -4.27 6.53
C VAL A 349 35.97 -4.51 8.04
N LEU A 350 36.01 -5.77 8.46
CA LEU A 350 36.25 -6.14 9.86
C LEU A 350 37.67 -5.74 10.30
N GLU A 351 38.67 -5.93 9.44
CA GLU A 351 40.05 -5.48 9.66
C GLU A 351 40.12 -3.97 9.91
N ALA A 352 39.47 -3.16 9.05
CA ALA A 352 39.41 -1.70 9.22
C ALA A 352 38.74 -1.29 10.53
N TYR A 353 37.65 -1.95 10.92
CA TYR A 353 36.98 -1.71 12.21
C TYR A 353 37.93 -2.00 13.39
N LEU A 354 38.62 -3.14 13.35
CA LEU A 354 39.50 -3.60 14.41
C LEU A 354 40.75 -2.72 14.54
N GLN A 355 41.36 -2.32 13.43
CA GLN A 355 42.50 -1.39 13.41
C GLN A 355 42.13 -0.03 14.02
N ARG A 356 40.93 0.49 13.72
CA ARG A 356 40.46 1.76 14.30
C ARG A 356 40.22 1.68 15.81
N HIS A 357 39.84 0.51 16.31
CA HIS A 357 39.69 0.22 17.74
C HIS A 357 40.98 -0.28 18.42
N GLY A 358 42.13 -0.23 17.72
CA GLY A 358 43.45 -0.51 18.29
C GLY A 358 43.88 -1.98 18.31
N TYR A 359 43.23 -2.86 17.54
CA TYR A 359 43.57 -4.28 17.45
C TYR A 359 44.46 -4.59 16.24
N GLY A 360 45.53 -5.35 16.46
CA GLY A 360 46.28 -6.03 15.42
C GLY A 360 45.47 -7.17 14.81
N THR A 361 45.60 -7.35 13.52
CA THR A 361 44.77 -8.28 12.75
C THR A 361 45.62 -9.03 11.75
N ARG A 362 45.36 -10.33 11.61
CA ARG A 362 46.00 -11.16 10.59
C ARG A 362 44.95 -11.98 9.85
N ILE A 363 44.78 -11.68 8.57
CA ILE A 363 43.88 -12.43 7.69
C ILE A 363 44.61 -13.68 7.18
N ILE A 364 44.03 -14.86 7.43
CA ILE A 364 44.55 -16.15 6.94
C ILE A 364 43.49 -16.77 6.02
N GLN A 365 43.82 -16.88 4.74
CA GLN A 365 42.95 -17.51 3.74
C GLN A 365 43.40 -18.96 3.48
N HIS A 366 42.54 -19.93 3.81
CA HIS A 366 42.78 -21.33 3.48
C HIS A 366 42.19 -21.64 2.10
N LYS A 367 43.06 -21.71 1.08
CA LYS A 367 42.67 -22.03 -0.32
C LYS A 367 42.00 -23.39 -0.49
N GLU A 368 42.27 -24.36 0.39
CA GLU A 368 41.73 -25.73 0.27
C GLU A 368 40.31 -25.90 0.83
N SER A 369 39.85 -25.01 1.72
CA SER A 369 38.56 -25.15 2.42
C SER A 369 37.56 -24.02 2.16
N ARG A 370 37.84 -23.10 1.22
CA ARG A 370 37.01 -21.91 0.89
C ARG A 370 36.62 -21.05 2.11
N ASN A 371 37.36 -21.22 3.21
CA ASN A 371 37.15 -20.56 4.49
C ASN A 371 38.22 -19.50 4.69
N ILE A 372 37.79 -18.29 5.04
CA ILE A 372 38.65 -17.18 5.43
C ILE A 372 38.56 -17.05 6.95
N ARG A 373 39.70 -17.14 7.64
CA ARG A 373 39.76 -16.92 9.09
C ARG A 373 40.56 -15.66 9.37
N ILE A 374 39.95 -14.75 10.11
CA ILE A 374 40.60 -13.54 10.60
C ILE A 374 40.98 -13.82 12.04
N HIS A 375 42.28 -13.88 12.31
CA HIS A 375 42.78 -14.00 13.67
C HIS A 375 43.00 -12.60 14.24
N LEU A 376 42.46 -12.34 15.43
CA LEU A 376 42.76 -11.14 16.20
C LEU A 376 44.09 -11.38 16.91
N GLU A 377 45.12 -10.62 16.57
CA GLU A 377 46.36 -10.59 17.35
C GLU A 377 46.33 -9.31 18.18
N LYS A 378 46.16 -9.46 19.50
CA LYS A 378 46.18 -8.30 20.41
C LYS A 378 47.57 -7.67 20.34
N THR A 379 47.70 -6.56 19.61
CA THR A 379 48.92 -5.75 19.60
C THR A 379 49.10 -5.17 20.99
N ALA A 380 50.25 -5.48 21.60
CA ALA A 380 50.66 -5.04 22.92
C ALA A 380 50.83 -3.53 23.01
#